data_AF-A0A2G4YTC8-F1
#
_entry.id   AF-A0A2G4YTC8-F1
#
_cell.length_a   1.000
_cell.length_b   1.000
_cell.length_c   1.000
_cell.angle_alpha   90.00
_cell.angle_beta   90.00
_cell.angle_gamma   90.00
#
_symmetry.space_group_name_H-M   'P 1'
#
loop_
_entity.id
_entity.type
_entity.pdbx_description
1 polymer ?
#
loop_
_entity_poly.entity_id
_entity_poly.type
_entity_poly.pdbx_seq_one_letter_code
_entity_poly.pdbx_strand_id
1 'polypeptide(L)'
;MRFHIFLVALLATLPAAFLSAPVFASTPASEEKPFVIIVQPIIVRGDDGTDPASMALPEDLVDRAYDKANIDFYFLEPLHYNNSAARDGEINLDQIVLQAKQDGMLRGQGDIVNMFFVNAVDGQKGPLGRGMFNGDLTFITLGKDGDSPAQKAMQAFVIAHEVGHNLGLSHAVNDPSVPDDLPNIQGDGAYEDRIDPRYSLIPSQIEKIMQSPLVHPRVDLLSRADGQEAILDESFEPYFSKLQKREIEAFVAETAPDGSLESIRDFARQKFTSAVLDFTPKEKQALVWLTQEVRQELTKHNIGLMAGHPWRFIKVDSWLCGGFAHTRGTYIILSQHHMDSLSTRWSIEMTKEAREALLKGFGALLVHEQMHSLQRSFPEKFARLNQTSWGFHKAHVEPEEYITLNQVSNPDAPQAEWLIPDPGKDNQYYWIRTLLKPTDAVPRMGKDFTDQVFTVTLQDNKYRVKKDSNSVLQSFPVTDFPWFTDQFPVSRGIDHPNEIAAYMFAEKFKTYVASRKSEDMSNEPKSVEKTNNFLLWVNQQMSYQHK
;
A
#
# COMPACT_ATOMS: atom_id res chain seq x y z
N MET A 1 45.04 -47.15 -70.03
CA MET A 1 43.81 -46.36 -69.77
C MET A 1 44.04 -45.46 -68.57
N ARG A 2 44.11 -44.13 -68.77
CA ARG A 2 44.16 -43.14 -67.68
C ARG A 2 43.47 -41.84 -68.12
N PHE A 3 42.47 -41.46 -67.33
CA PHE A 3 42.16 -40.09 -66.87
C PHE A 3 41.53 -39.01 -67.79
N HIS A 4 40.55 -38.30 -67.18
CA HIS A 4 39.94 -37.00 -67.57
C HIS A 4 39.11 -36.99 -68.88
N ILE A 5 38.05 -36.20 -69.09
CA ILE A 5 37.25 -35.25 -68.28
C ILE A 5 35.77 -35.61 -68.60
N PHE A 6 34.78 -35.70 -67.69
CA PHE A 6 33.98 -34.60 -67.09
C PHE A 6 32.84 -35.18 -66.22
N LEU A 7 32.26 -34.37 -65.33
CA LEU A 7 30.86 -34.50 -64.88
C LEU A 7 30.30 -33.13 -64.48
N VAL A 8 29.19 -32.71 -65.08
CA VAL A 8 28.42 -31.52 -64.68
C VAL A 8 27.39 -31.96 -63.63
N ALA A 9 27.40 -31.35 -62.45
CA ALA A 9 26.37 -31.52 -61.43
C ALA A 9 25.80 -30.14 -61.06
N LEU A 10 24.49 -30.00 -61.17
CA LEU A 10 23.75 -28.76 -61.05
C LEU A 10 23.66 -28.33 -59.56
N LEU A 11 23.91 -27.06 -59.26
CA LEU A 11 23.56 -26.52 -57.93
C LEU A 11 22.03 -26.44 -57.79
N ALA A 12 21.52 -27.05 -56.72
CA ALA A 12 20.20 -26.78 -56.18
C ALA A 12 20.31 -26.61 -54.65
N THR A 13 20.43 -25.37 -54.20
CA THR A 13 20.48 -25.01 -52.78
C THR A 13 19.09 -25.09 -52.16
N LEU A 14 18.87 -26.09 -51.29
CA LEU A 14 17.70 -26.14 -50.41
C LEU A 14 17.88 -25.12 -49.28
N PRO A 15 16.85 -24.29 -48.96
CA PRO A 15 16.92 -23.37 -47.83
C PRO A 15 16.79 -24.15 -46.51
N ALA A 16 17.64 -23.81 -45.53
CA ALA A 16 17.55 -24.35 -44.19
C ALA A 16 16.28 -23.83 -43.50
N ALA A 17 15.35 -24.73 -43.18
CA ALA A 17 14.18 -24.41 -42.38
C ALA A 17 14.61 -24.20 -40.92
N PHE A 18 14.79 -22.93 -40.52
CA PHE A 18 14.85 -22.57 -39.11
C PHE A 18 13.49 -22.86 -38.47
N LEU A 19 13.44 -23.87 -37.60
CA LEU A 19 12.31 -24.10 -36.71
C LEU A 19 12.32 -23.01 -35.63
N SER A 20 11.69 -21.88 -35.94
CA SER A 20 11.35 -20.86 -34.96
C SER A 20 10.40 -21.46 -33.92
N ALA A 21 10.85 -21.55 -32.67
CA ALA A 21 10.01 -21.92 -31.55
C ALA A 21 8.79 -20.98 -31.47
N PRO A 22 7.62 -21.45 -30.99
CA PRO A 22 6.47 -20.59 -30.82
C PRO A 22 6.76 -19.58 -29.72
N VAL A 23 7.09 -18.35 -30.11
CA VAL A 23 7.00 -17.20 -29.23
C VAL A 23 5.53 -17.07 -28.86
N PHE A 24 5.20 -17.40 -27.61
CA PHE A 24 3.90 -17.06 -27.05
C PHE A 24 3.82 -15.54 -26.98
N ALA A 25 3.27 -14.93 -28.02
CA ALA A 25 2.90 -13.53 -28.00
C ALA A 25 1.81 -13.37 -26.94
N SER A 26 2.20 -12.86 -25.77
CA SER A 26 1.26 -12.24 -24.85
C SER A 26 0.54 -11.14 -25.61
N THR A 27 -0.79 -11.16 -25.59
CA THR A 27 -1.59 -10.00 -25.95
C THR A 27 -1.08 -8.82 -25.13
N PRO A 28 -0.79 -7.65 -25.71
CA PRO A 28 -0.46 -6.49 -24.90
C PRO A 28 -1.70 -6.18 -24.05
N ALA A 29 -1.58 -6.41 -22.73
CA ALA A 29 -2.37 -5.66 -21.78
C ALA A 29 -2.12 -4.16 -22.08
N SER A 30 -3.11 -3.30 -21.89
CA SER A 30 -2.89 -1.85 -22.06
C SER A 30 -1.65 -1.47 -21.29
N GLU A 31 -0.62 -0.90 -21.95
CA GLU A 31 0.71 -0.77 -21.37
C GLU A 31 0.66 0.08 -20.09
N GLU A 32 0.54 -0.59 -18.94
CA GLU A 32 0.44 0.06 -17.64
C GLU A 32 1.76 0.77 -17.37
N LYS A 33 1.68 2.08 -17.15
CA LYS A 33 2.81 2.98 -17.06
C LYS A 33 3.84 2.44 -16.04
N PRO A 34 5.14 2.33 -16.41
CA PRO A 34 6.18 1.72 -15.57
C PRO A 34 6.56 2.58 -14.37
N PHE A 35 6.22 3.87 -14.38
CA PHE A 35 6.46 4.80 -13.29
C PHE A 35 5.16 5.32 -12.70
N VAL A 36 5.20 5.68 -11.41
CA VAL A 36 4.07 6.19 -10.63
C VAL A 36 4.52 7.36 -9.76
N ILE A 37 3.65 8.35 -9.60
CA ILE A 37 3.71 9.34 -8.51
C ILE A 37 2.58 8.99 -7.56
N ILE A 38 2.91 8.76 -6.30
CA ILE A 38 1.92 8.52 -5.25
C ILE A 38 1.50 9.86 -4.68
N VAL A 39 0.20 10.11 -4.64
CA VAL A 39 -0.38 11.35 -4.10
C VAL A 39 -1.29 11.01 -2.92
N GLN A 40 -1.06 11.63 -1.77
CA GLN A 40 -1.99 11.67 -0.64
C GLN A 40 -2.82 12.96 -0.72
N PRO A 41 -4.11 12.88 -1.08
CA PRO A 41 -5.00 14.03 -0.98
C PRO A 41 -5.36 14.32 0.48
N ILE A 42 -5.38 15.59 0.86
CA ILE A 42 -5.73 16.08 2.20
C ILE A 42 -6.77 17.20 2.04
N ILE A 43 -8.03 16.88 2.34
CA ILE A 43 -9.15 17.82 2.27
C ILE A 43 -9.23 18.60 3.59
N VAL A 44 -8.89 19.88 3.59
CA VAL A 44 -9.05 20.72 4.78
C VAL A 44 -10.52 21.12 4.92
N ARG A 45 -11.05 21.03 6.14
CA ARG A 45 -12.44 21.28 6.51
C ARG A 45 -12.52 22.07 7.82
N GLY A 46 -13.72 22.51 8.20
CA GLY A 46 -13.94 23.24 9.46
C GLY A 46 -13.52 22.43 10.69
N ASP A 47 -13.25 23.12 11.80
CA ASP A 47 -12.78 22.49 13.05
C ASP A 47 -13.79 21.46 13.60
N ASP A 48 -15.08 21.68 13.36
CA ASP A 48 -16.20 20.78 13.69
C ASP A 48 -16.33 19.56 12.74
N GLY A 49 -15.52 19.50 11.68
CA GLY A 49 -15.54 18.47 10.65
C GLY A 49 -16.54 18.71 9.51
N THR A 50 -17.17 19.88 9.43
CA THR A 50 -18.10 20.27 8.36
C THR A 50 -17.41 21.14 7.30
N ASP A 51 -18.15 21.50 6.23
CA ASP A 51 -17.73 22.45 5.19
C ASP A 51 -16.29 22.20 4.65
N PRO A 52 -16.05 21.06 3.96
CA PRO A 52 -14.77 20.78 3.33
C PRO A 52 -14.46 21.76 2.20
N ALA A 53 -13.17 22.02 1.98
CA ALA A 53 -12.70 22.72 0.79
C ALA A 53 -13.06 21.96 -0.50
N SER A 54 -13.24 22.70 -1.58
CA SER A 54 -13.52 22.12 -2.91
C SER A 54 -12.38 21.20 -3.35
N MET A 55 -12.74 20.00 -3.79
CA MET A 55 -11.83 18.97 -4.30
C MET A 55 -12.36 18.40 -5.61
N ALA A 56 -11.46 18.17 -6.55
CA ALA A 56 -11.66 17.31 -7.72
C ALA A 56 -10.36 16.58 -8.01
N LEU A 57 -10.45 15.30 -8.38
CA LEU A 57 -9.33 14.46 -8.78
C LEU A 57 -9.62 13.86 -10.18
N PRO A 58 -9.53 14.65 -11.26
CA PRO A 58 -9.73 14.17 -12.63
C PRO A 58 -8.51 13.37 -13.11
N GLU A 59 -8.28 12.20 -12.53
CA GLU A 59 -7.12 11.30 -12.70
C GLU A 59 -6.72 11.14 -14.17
N ASP A 60 -7.65 10.70 -15.03
CA ASP A 60 -7.41 10.51 -16.47
C ASP A 60 -6.87 11.75 -17.20
N LEU A 61 -7.19 12.96 -16.73
CA LEU A 61 -6.72 14.22 -17.33
C LEU A 61 -5.38 14.69 -16.73
N VAL A 62 -5.11 14.37 -15.47
CA VAL A 62 -3.80 14.61 -14.84
C VAL A 62 -2.76 13.67 -15.45
N ASP A 63 -3.12 12.40 -15.62
CA ASP A 63 -2.30 11.38 -16.25
C ASP A 63 -1.86 11.77 -17.66
N ARG A 64 -2.77 12.32 -18.46
CA ARG A 64 -2.49 12.80 -19.82
C ARG A 64 -1.39 13.86 -19.86
N ALA A 65 -1.27 14.69 -18.83
CA ALA A 65 -0.18 15.66 -18.77
C ALA A 65 1.20 14.99 -18.68
N TYR A 66 1.28 13.77 -18.12
CA TYR A 66 2.52 13.03 -17.87
C TYR A 66 2.70 11.76 -18.74
N ASP A 67 1.76 11.44 -19.63
CA ASP A 67 1.83 10.29 -20.56
C ASP A 67 3.16 10.18 -21.32
N LYS A 68 3.72 11.29 -21.80
CA LYS A 68 5.02 11.34 -22.49
C LYS A 68 6.19 10.77 -21.66
N ALA A 69 6.12 10.90 -20.34
CA ALA A 69 7.12 10.37 -19.42
C ALA A 69 6.82 8.92 -18.99
N ASN A 70 5.65 8.39 -19.38
CA ASN A 70 5.10 7.12 -18.91
C ASN A 70 4.99 7.07 -17.37
N ILE A 71 4.49 8.17 -16.78
CA ILE A 71 4.19 8.30 -15.34
C ILE A 71 2.67 8.30 -15.12
N ASP A 72 2.24 7.52 -14.14
CA ASP A 72 0.87 7.38 -13.61
C ASP A 72 0.68 8.22 -12.33
N PHE A 73 -0.50 8.79 -12.11
CA PHE A 73 -0.84 9.42 -10.83
C PHE A 73 -1.68 8.48 -9.96
N TYR A 74 -1.07 7.89 -8.93
CA TYR A 74 -1.76 6.99 -8.01
C TYR A 74 -2.27 7.75 -6.78
N PHE A 75 -3.57 8.09 -6.79
CA PHE A 75 -4.21 8.80 -5.68
C PHE A 75 -4.62 7.82 -4.55
N LEU A 76 -4.16 8.10 -3.34
CA LEU A 76 -4.61 7.43 -2.12
C LEU A 76 -6.00 7.94 -1.70
N GLU A 77 -6.68 7.24 -0.79
CA GLU A 77 -7.95 7.72 -0.24
C GLU A 77 -7.75 9.07 0.47
N PRO A 78 -8.60 10.08 0.20
CA PRO A 78 -8.45 11.39 0.82
C PRO A 78 -8.50 11.36 2.35
N LEU A 79 -7.51 11.97 2.99
CA LEU A 79 -7.56 12.30 4.40
C LEU A 79 -8.35 13.60 4.59
N HIS A 80 -9.00 13.75 5.74
CA HIS A 80 -9.70 14.99 6.09
C HIS A 80 -9.03 15.68 7.28
N TYR A 81 -8.70 16.96 7.12
CA TYR A 81 -8.03 17.76 8.15
C TYR A 81 -8.96 18.83 8.73
N ASN A 82 -9.28 18.76 10.03
CA ASN A 82 -10.10 19.75 10.73
C ASN A 82 -9.23 20.95 11.14
N ASN A 83 -9.26 22.02 10.35
CA ASN A 83 -8.53 23.26 10.67
C ASN A 83 -9.11 24.43 9.84
N SER A 84 -10.04 25.20 10.43
CA SER A 84 -10.73 26.29 9.72
C SER A 84 -9.76 27.37 9.23
N ALA A 85 -8.76 27.71 10.06
CA ALA A 85 -7.77 28.74 9.74
C ALA A 85 -6.88 28.34 8.55
N ALA A 86 -6.48 27.06 8.48
CA ALA A 86 -5.79 26.49 7.33
C ALA A 86 -6.70 26.43 6.08
N ARG A 87 -7.96 26.03 6.25
CA ARG A 87 -8.94 25.94 5.16
C ARG A 87 -9.13 27.29 4.48
N ASP A 88 -9.34 28.34 5.25
CA ASP A 88 -9.77 29.65 4.73
C ASP A 88 -8.61 30.61 4.45
N GLY A 89 -7.36 30.16 4.63
CA GLY A 89 -6.15 30.95 4.33
C GLY A 89 -5.85 32.03 5.37
N GLU A 90 -6.29 31.84 6.61
CA GLU A 90 -6.06 32.76 7.73
C GLU A 90 -4.65 32.60 8.34
N ILE A 91 -4.01 31.46 8.10
CA ILE A 91 -2.62 31.16 8.45
C ILE A 91 -1.80 30.85 7.19
N ASN A 92 -0.47 31.07 7.26
CA ASN A 92 0.42 30.82 6.14
C ASN A 92 0.71 29.31 5.96
N LEU A 93 1.22 28.95 4.78
CA LEU A 93 1.45 27.55 4.41
C LEU A 93 2.43 26.84 5.36
N ASP A 94 3.52 27.50 5.78
CA ASP A 94 4.49 26.93 6.74
C ASP A 94 3.83 26.53 8.06
N GLN A 95 2.87 27.33 8.54
CA GLN A 95 2.11 27.04 9.75
C GLN A 95 1.13 25.88 9.54
N ILE A 96 0.50 25.77 8.35
CA ILE A 96 -0.33 24.61 8.00
C ILE A 96 0.51 23.33 8.01
N VAL A 97 1.70 23.34 7.39
CA VAL A 97 2.62 22.19 7.36
C VAL A 97 3.04 21.79 8.77
N LEU A 98 3.40 22.77 9.63
CA LEU A 98 3.81 22.51 11.01
C LEU A 98 2.69 21.85 11.83
N GLN A 99 1.46 22.35 11.73
CA GLN A 99 0.30 21.81 12.43
C GLN A 99 -0.09 20.42 11.88
N ALA A 100 -0.25 20.29 10.56
CA ALA A 100 -0.55 19.03 9.89
C ALA A 100 0.48 17.92 10.19
N LYS A 101 1.76 18.27 10.39
CA LYS A 101 2.80 17.33 10.83
C LYS A 101 2.62 16.90 12.29
N GLN A 102 2.24 17.81 13.18
CA GLN A 102 1.94 17.48 14.60
C GLN A 102 0.69 16.61 14.72
N ASP A 103 -0.30 16.86 13.88
CA ASP A 103 -1.58 16.14 13.83
C ASP A 103 -1.49 14.79 13.06
N GLY A 104 -0.32 14.44 12.52
CA GLY A 104 -0.10 13.17 11.82
C GLY A 104 -0.81 13.05 10.48
N MET A 105 -1.00 14.17 9.76
CA MET A 105 -1.70 14.21 8.46
C MET A 105 -0.79 13.95 7.25
N LEU A 106 0.51 14.23 7.37
CA LEU A 106 1.47 14.00 6.29
C LEU A 106 1.78 12.50 6.13
N ARG A 107 2.05 12.07 4.89
CA ARG A 107 2.40 10.69 4.51
C ARG A 107 3.74 10.65 3.78
N GLY A 108 4.44 9.53 3.95
CA GLY A 108 5.76 9.30 3.37
C GLY A 108 6.89 10.05 4.09
N GLN A 109 8.07 9.94 3.51
CA GLN A 109 9.35 10.52 3.98
C GLN A 109 9.96 11.38 2.85
N GLY A 110 9.14 12.20 2.19
CA GLY A 110 9.52 12.96 0.99
C GLY A 110 9.32 12.22 -0.33
N ASP A 111 8.66 11.06 -0.29
CA ASP A 111 8.43 10.15 -1.43
C ASP A 111 6.95 10.10 -1.88
N ILE A 112 6.04 10.76 -1.16
CA ILE A 112 4.60 10.86 -1.48
C ILE A 112 4.20 12.33 -1.54
N VAL A 113 3.50 12.75 -2.60
CA VAL A 113 2.99 14.13 -2.70
C VAL A 113 1.81 14.32 -1.76
N ASN A 114 1.98 15.15 -0.74
CA ASN A 114 0.94 15.57 0.19
C ASN A 114 0.20 16.79 -0.39
N MET A 115 -1.03 16.57 -0.87
CA MET A 115 -1.83 17.52 -1.66
C MET A 115 -2.98 18.10 -0.83
N PHE A 116 -2.80 19.31 -0.32
CA PHE A 116 -3.80 20.01 0.49
C PHE A 116 -4.82 20.74 -0.39
N PHE A 117 -6.10 20.45 -0.20
CA PHE A 117 -7.21 21.21 -0.78
C PHE A 117 -7.72 22.23 0.24
N VAL A 118 -7.69 23.51 -0.14
CA VAL A 118 -8.03 24.67 0.70
C VAL A 118 -8.92 25.68 -0.05
N ASN A 119 -9.62 26.55 0.67
CA ASN A 119 -10.45 27.62 0.10
C ASN A 119 -9.63 28.83 -0.35
N ALA A 120 -8.43 29.03 0.21
CA ALA A 120 -7.49 30.06 -0.21
C ALA A 120 -6.03 29.65 0.02
N VAL A 121 -5.13 30.11 -0.86
CA VAL A 121 -3.67 29.98 -0.75
C VAL A 121 -3.10 31.40 -0.72
N ASP A 122 -2.26 31.70 0.27
CA ASP A 122 -1.74 33.06 0.54
C ASP A 122 -2.83 34.15 0.57
N GLY A 123 -4.00 33.81 1.13
CA GLY A 123 -5.19 34.69 1.21
C GLY A 123 -5.95 34.88 -0.11
N GLN A 124 -5.50 34.26 -1.22
CA GLN A 124 -6.14 34.35 -2.53
C GLN A 124 -7.03 33.14 -2.80
N LYS A 125 -8.22 33.39 -3.34
CA LYS A 125 -9.18 32.32 -3.71
C LYS A 125 -8.89 31.83 -5.13
N GLY A 126 -9.05 30.52 -5.32
CA GLY A 126 -8.73 29.85 -6.58
C GLY A 126 -9.60 30.22 -7.80
N PRO A 127 -9.26 29.68 -8.99
CA PRO A 127 -8.30 28.58 -9.20
C PRO A 127 -6.83 29.02 -9.16
N LEU A 128 -6.06 28.50 -8.19
CA LEU A 128 -4.60 28.64 -8.10
C LEU A 128 -4.02 27.60 -7.14
N GLY A 129 -2.70 27.42 -7.14
CA GLY A 129 -2.02 26.57 -6.18
C GLY A 129 -0.63 27.06 -5.79
N ARG A 130 0.08 26.21 -5.04
CA ARG A 130 1.45 26.41 -4.60
C ARG A 130 2.13 25.07 -4.31
N GLY A 131 2.85 24.55 -5.30
CA GLY A 131 3.77 23.43 -5.15
C GLY A 131 5.10 23.84 -4.53
N MET A 132 5.59 23.06 -3.57
CA MET A 132 6.93 23.20 -3.01
C MET A 132 7.97 22.72 -4.03
N PHE A 133 8.78 23.66 -4.54
CA PHE A 133 9.80 23.36 -5.55
C PHE A 133 10.85 22.37 -5.03
N ASN A 134 11.04 21.23 -5.72
CA ASN A 134 11.85 20.09 -5.26
C ASN A 134 11.46 19.58 -3.85
N GLY A 135 10.16 19.59 -3.53
CA GLY A 135 9.62 19.04 -2.29
C GLY A 135 8.32 18.28 -2.52
N ASP A 136 7.75 17.74 -1.46
CA ASP A 136 6.64 16.77 -1.47
C ASP A 136 5.27 17.38 -1.11
N LEU A 137 5.18 18.71 -0.98
CA LEU A 137 4.00 19.43 -0.52
C LEU A 137 3.37 20.27 -1.63
N THR A 138 2.05 20.20 -1.80
CA THR A 138 1.33 21.14 -2.67
C THR A 138 0.01 21.60 -2.04
N PHE A 139 -0.32 22.86 -2.26
CA PHE A 139 -1.58 23.48 -1.83
C PHE A 139 -2.39 23.88 -3.06
N ILE A 140 -3.67 23.51 -3.08
CA ILE A 140 -4.56 23.72 -4.22
C ILE A 140 -5.86 24.37 -3.72
N THR A 141 -6.27 25.45 -4.36
CA THR A 141 -7.63 25.97 -4.26
C THR A 141 -8.27 25.96 -5.65
N LEU A 142 -9.35 25.21 -5.82
CA LEU A 142 -10.02 25.05 -7.13
C LEU A 142 -11.02 26.17 -7.45
N GLY A 143 -11.27 27.07 -6.51
CA GLY A 143 -12.26 28.14 -6.65
C GLY A 143 -13.69 27.62 -6.44
N LYS A 144 -14.59 27.90 -7.38
CA LYS A 144 -15.99 27.44 -7.33
C LYS A 144 -16.12 26.04 -7.93
N ASP A 145 -17.01 25.22 -7.37
CA ASP A 145 -17.37 23.92 -7.92
C ASP A 145 -18.05 24.02 -9.30
N GLY A 146 -17.96 22.94 -10.07
CA GLY A 146 -18.63 22.77 -11.35
C GLY A 146 -17.98 21.69 -12.22
N ASP A 147 -18.76 21.18 -13.18
CA ASP A 147 -18.48 19.92 -13.88
C ASP A 147 -18.17 20.10 -15.38
N SER A 148 -18.02 21.34 -15.85
CA SER A 148 -17.82 21.62 -17.28
C SER A 148 -16.47 21.09 -17.80
N PRO A 149 -16.35 20.69 -19.08
CA PRO A 149 -15.08 20.17 -19.62
C PRO A 149 -13.89 21.14 -19.44
N ALA A 150 -14.11 22.44 -19.64
CA ALA A 150 -13.09 23.47 -19.41
C ALA A 150 -12.64 23.56 -17.94
N GLN A 151 -13.58 23.33 -17.01
CA GLN A 151 -13.30 23.33 -15.58
C GLN A 151 -12.58 22.06 -15.13
N LYS A 152 -12.89 20.90 -15.71
CA LYS A 152 -12.13 19.65 -15.52
C LYS A 152 -10.70 19.78 -16.05
N ALA A 153 -10.53 20.39 -17.23
CA ALA A 153 -9.21 20.70 -17.78
C ALA A 153 -8.43 21.66 -16.86
N MET A 154 -9.07 22.71 -16.34
CA MET A 154 -8.47 23.62 -15.35
C MET A 154 -8.07 22.89 -14.05
N GLN A 155 -8.93 22.04 -13.48
CA GLN A 155 -8.65 21.28 -12.27
C GLN A 155 -7.46 20.33 -12.47
N ALA A 156 -7.47 19.56 -13.56
CA ALA A 156 -6.38 18.67 -13.95
C ALA A 156 -5.08 19.45 -14.18
N PHE A 157 -5.17 20.60 -14.86
CA PHE A 157 -4.05 21.48 -15.11
C PHE A 157 -3.40 21.98 -13.82
N VAL A 158 -4.18 22.52 -12.87
CA VAL A 158 -3.61 23.03 -11.60
C VAL A 158 -2.90 21.90 -10.86
N ILE A 159 -3.52 20.73 -10.74
CA ILE A 159 -2.87 19.55 -10.14
C ILE A 159 -1.55 19.21 -10.86
N ALA A 160 -1.58 19.07 -12.19
CA ALA A 160 -0.40 18.71 -12.97
C ALA A 160 0.72 19.77 -12.91
N HIS A 161 0.36 21.05 -12.84
CA HIS A 161 1.27 22.19 -12.76
C HIS A 161 1.99 22.26 -11.41
N GLU A 162 1.25 22.22 -10.30
CA GLU A 162 1.84 22.33 -8.96
C GLU A 162 2.66 21.08 -8.61
N VAL A 163 2.21 19.88 -9.01
CA VAL A 163 3.04 18.67 -8.88
C VAL A 163 4.26 18.76 -9.81
N GLY A 164 4.17 19.47 -10.93
CA GLY A 164 5.34 19.83 -11.74
C GLY A 164 6.41 20.58 -10.95
N HIS A 165 6.02 21.49 -10.04
CA HIS A 165 6.98 22.14 -9.12
C HIS A 165 7.57 21.17 -8.10
N ASN A 166 6.77 20.25 -7.55
CA ASN A 166 7.26 19.18 -6.67
C ASN A 166 8.36 18.35 -7.36
N LEU A 167 8.18 18.06 -8.65
CA LEU A 167 9.15 17.39 -9.52
C LEU A 167 10.29 18.31 -10.04
N GLY A 168 10.38 19.53 -9.54
CA GLY A 168 11.46 20.48 -9.84
C GLY A 168 11.31 21.26 -11.15
N LEU A 169 10.15 21.23 -11.81
CA LEU A 169 9.91 22.02 -13.01
C LEU A 169 9.66 23.49 -12.65
N SER A 170 10.34 24.40 -13.35
CA SER A 170 10.14 25.85 -13.24
C SER A 170 9.16 26.33 -14.32
N HIS A 171 8.49 27.47 -14.11
CA HIS A 171 7.74 28.15 -15.19
C HIS A 171 8.62 28.33 -16.44
N ALA A 172 8.04 28.23 -17.64
CA ALA A 172 8.77 28.33 -18.90
C ALA A 172 9.53 29.65 -19.06
N VAL A 173 8.92 30.78 -18.69
CA VAL A 173 9.60 32.11 -18.57
C VAL A 173 10.91 32.10 -17.77
N ASN A 174 11.11 31.14 -16.86
CA ASN A 174 12.29 31.00 -16.00
C ASN A 174 13.22 29.85 -16.41
N ASP A 175 12.84 29.03 -17.40
CA ASP A 175 13.63 27.90 -17.91
C ASP A 175 13.90 28.09 -19.42
N PRO A 176 15.10 28.59 -19.81
CA PRO A 176 15.40 28.87 -21.22
C PRO A 176 15.49 27.61 -22.11
N SER A 177 15.32 26.40 -21.55
CA SER A 177 15.16 25.18 -22.34
C SER A 177 13.71 24.90 -22.75
N VAL A 178 12.73 25.59 -22.16
CA VAL A 178 11.30 25.43 -22.42
C VAL A 178 10.78 26.59 -23.28
N PRO A 179 10.23 26.34 -24.49
CA PRO A 179 9.60 27.39 -25.28
C PRO A 179 8.34 27.92 -24.60
N ASP A 180 8.34 29.22 -24.30
CA ASP A 180 7.24 29.93 -23.62
C ASP A 180 6.03 30.18 -24.54
N ASP A 181 6.22 30.10 -25.86
CA ASP A 181 5.21 30.28 -26.90
C ASP A 181 4.43 28.99 -27.26
N LEU A 182 4.77 27.86 -26.62
CA LEU A 182 4.09 26.58 -26.81
C LEU A 182 3.32 26.17 -25.54
N PRO A 183 2.13 25.54 -25.66
CA PRO A 183 1.44 24.97 -24.52
C PRO A 183 2.35 23.98 -23.77
N ASN A 184 2.47 24.16 -22.47
CA ASN A 184 3.28 23.31 -21.60
C ASN A 184 2.67 23.33 -20.20
N ILE A 185 2.85 22.30 -19.38
CA ILE A 185 2.33 22.36 -18.00
C ILE A 185 2.93 23.54 -17.24
N GLN A 186 4.13 24.00 -17.57
CA GLN A 186 4.79 25.16 -16.96
C GLN A 186 4.75 26.46 -17.80
N GLY A 187 4.17 26.45 -19.00
CA GLY A 187 4.14 27.60 -19.92
C GLY A 187 2.86 28.44 -19.83
N ASP A 188 2.47 29.07 -20.94
CA ASP A 188 1.16 29.73 -21.10
C ASP A 188 0.23 28.93 -22.05
N GLY A 189 -1.01 29.41 -22.23
CA GLY A 189 -2.00 28.83 -23.14
C GLY A 189 -3.23 28.21 -22.46
N ALA A 190 -4.11 27.62 -23.27
CA ALA A 190 -5.35 27.00 -22.80
C ALA A 190 -5.07 25.72 -21.97
N TYR A 191 -5.85 25.50 -20.92
CA TYR A 191 -5.60 24.40 -19.97
C TYR A 191 -5.62 23.03 -20.63
N GLU A 192 -6.57 22.81 -21.55
CA GLU A 192 -6.72 21.59 -22.33
C GLU A 192 -5.51 21.26 -23.22
N ASP A 193 -4.84 22.28 -23.78
CA ASP A 193 -3.64 22.10 -24.60
C ASP A 193 -2.40 21.86 -23.71
N ARG A 194 -2.34 22.50 -22.54
CA ARG A 194 -1.23 22.38 -21.58
C ARG A 194 -1.17 21.00 -20.92
N ILE A 195 -2.30 20.31 -20.78
CA ILE A 195 -2.37 18.91 -20.31
C ILE A 195 -2.44 17.89 -21.45
N ASP A 196 -2.39 18.32 -22.71
CA ASP A 196 -2.36 17.38 -23.83
C ASP A 196 -0.95 16.75 -23.95
N PRO A 197 -0.83 15.41 -24.03
CA PRO A 197 0.46 14.73 -24.15
C PRO A 197 1.34 15.28 -25.27
N ARG A 198 0.76 15.81 -26.35
CA ARG A 198 1.50 16.38 -27.49
C ARG A 198 2.37 17.58 -27.08
N TYR A 199 2.00 18.33 -26.05
CA TYR A 199 2.62 19.61 -25.70
C TYR A 199 3.09 19.67 -24.24
N SER A 200 2.38 19.01 -23.32
CA SER A 200 2.53 19.09 -21.86
C SER A 200 3.96 19.09 -21.33
N LEU A 201 4.81 18.17 -21.80
CA LEU A 201 6.22 18.02 -21.41
C LEU A 201 7.16 17.99 -22.62
N ILE A 202 8.37 18.50 -22.44
CA ILE A 202 9.50 18.38 -23.38
C ILE A 202 10.61 17.45 -22.84
N PRO A 203 11.53 16.92 -23.67
CA PRO A 203 12.52 15.92 -23.24
C PRO A 203 13.39 16.32 -22.04
N SER A 204 13.81 17.59 -21.92
CA SER A 204 14.60 18.07 -20.77
C SER A 204 13.81 18.10 -19.47
N GLN A 205 12.51 18.44 -19.53
CA GLN A 205 11.61 18.33 -18.38
C GLN A 205 11.43 16.86 -17.97
N ILE A 206 11.29 15.94 -18.94
CA ILE A 206 11.18 14.49 -18.66
C ILE A 206 12.45 13.98 -17.98
N GLU A 207 13.65 14.33 -18.48
CA GLU A 207 14.91 13.96 -17.83
C GLU A 207 15.01 14.48 -16.39
N LYS A 208 14.47 15.69 -16.12
CA LYS A 208 14.46 16.32 -14.80
C LYS A 208 13.49 15.63 -13.83
N ILE A 209 12.24 15.40 -14.22
CA ILE A 209 11.25 14.78 -13.31
C ILE A 209 11.63 13.33 -12.95
N MET A 210 12.28 12.61 -13.87
CA MET A 210 12.76 11.24 -13.62
C MET A 210 13.92 11.16 -12.60
N GLN A 211 14.45 12.30 -12.14
CA GLN A 211 15.43 12.38 -11.04
C GLN A 211 14.78 12.68 -9.68
N SER A 212 13.47 12.94 -9.62
CA SER A 212 12.75 13.24 -8.39
C SER A 212 12.51 11.98 -7.55
N PRO A 213 12.67 12.03 -6.21
CA PRO A 213 12.32 10.92 -5.32
C PRO A 213 10.81 10.64 -5.25
N LEU A 214 9.98 11.47 -5.89
CA LEU A 214 8.52 11.28 -6.00
C LEU A 214 8.12 10.36 -7.16
N VAL A 215 9.03 10.07 -8.10
CA VAL A 215 8.77 9.22 -9.27
C VAL A 215 9.30 7.81 -9.03
N HIS A 216 8.40 6.91 -8.66
CA HIS A 216 8.75 5.52 -8.33
C HIS A 216 8.59 4.60 -9.53
N PRO A 217 9.43 3.55 -9.66
CA PRO A 217 9.06 2.38 -10.44
C PRO A 217 7.76 1.78 -9.87
N ARG A 218 6.82 1.32 -10.72
CA ARG A 218 5.60 0.62 -10.22
C ARG A 218 5.93 -0.68 -9.51
N VAL A 219 7.08 -1.28 -9.81
CA VAL A 219 7.67 -2.40 -9.08
C VAL A 219 9.05 -1.97 -8.60
N ASP A 220 9.08 -1.35 -7.43
CA ASP A 220 10.25 -0.75 -6.80
C ASP A 220 10.89 -1.72 -5.80
N LEU A 221 12.21 -1.86 -5.90
CA LEU A 221 13.02 -2.76 -5.06
C LEU A 221 14.14 -1.93 -4.47
N LEU A 222 13.85 -1.38 -3.28
CA LEU A 222 14.64 -0.33 -2.65
C LEU A 222 16.10 -0.76 -2.47
N SER A 223 17.01 0.22 -2.55
CA SER A 223 18.39 -0.01 -2.11
C SER A 223 18.43 -0.20 -0.60
N ARG A 224 19.56 -0.70 -0.09
CA ARG A 224 19.76 -0.75 1.37
C ARG A 224 19.63 0.62 2.03
N ALA A 225 20.04 1.71 1.38
CA ALA A 225 19.97 3.06 1.97
C ALA A 225 18.51 3.54 2.07
N ASP A 226 17.74 3.43 0.99
CA ASP A 226 16.34 3.88 0.97
C ASP A 226 15.48 2.99 1.88
N GLY A 227 15.71 1.68 1.85
CA GLY A 227 15.05 0.71 2.72
C GLY A 227 15.33 0.93 4.21
N GLN A 228 16.47 1.55 4.55
CA GLN A 228 16.86 1.89 5.93
C GLN A 228 16.07 3.06 6.52
N GLU A 229 15.60 3.97 5.67
CA GLU A 229 14.69 5.06 6.03
C GLU A 229 13.24 4.58 5.99
N ALA A 230 12.84 3.91 4.91
CA ALA A 230 11.49 3.41 4.66
C ALA A 230 10.98 2.40 5.72
N ILE A 231 11.85 1.55 6.27
CA ILE A 231 11.46 0.60 7.33
C ILE A 231 11.07 1.29 8.66
N LEU A 232 11.38 2.58 8.81
CA LEU A 232 11.04 3.39 10.00
C LEU A 232 9.76 4.23 9.82
N ASP A 233 9.05 4.11 8.70
CA ASP A 233 7.87 4.93 8.38
C ASP A 233 6.70 4.71 9.35
N GLU A 234 6.50 5.66 10.28
CA GLU A 234 5.31 5.77 11.16
C GLU A 234 4.25 6.75 10.62
N SER A 235 4.37 7.26 9.37
CA SER A 235 3.48 8.31 8.83
C SER A 235 2.06 7.82 8.55
N PHE A 236 1.89 6.58 8.11
CA PHE A 236 0.57 5.97 7.93
C PHE A 236 -0.05 5.53 9.25
N GLU A 237 0.76 5.04 10.19
CA GLU A 237 0.31 4.51 11.47
C GLU A 237 1.46 4.46 12.50
N PRO A 238 1.21 4.77 13.78
CA PRO A 238 2.24 4.66 14.81
C PRO A 238 2.53 3.18 15.13
N TYR A 239 3.82 2.82 15.11
CA TYR A 239 4.37 1.48 15.35
C TYR A 239 5.43 1.52 16.46
N PHE A 240 6.68 1.93 16.16
CA PHE A 240 7.78 2.00 17.14
C PHE A 240 7.42 2.83 18.38
N SER A 241 6.72 3.94 18.17
CA SER A 241 6.19 4.83 19.24
C SER A 241 5.19 4.18 20.20
N LYS A 242 4.65 2.99 19.89
CA LYS A 242 3.76 2.22 20.76
C LYS A 242 4.43 1.00 21.40
N LEU A 243 5.51 0.49 20.81
CA LEU A 243 6.12 -0.77 21.22
C LEU A 243 6.59 -0.79 22.68
N GLN A 244 6.55 -1.98 23.28
CA GLN A 244 7.01 -2.31 24.64
C GLN A 244 8.28 -3.18 24.64
N LYS A 245 8.97 -3.27 25.78
CA LYS A 245 10.24 -4.03 25.90
C LYS A 245 10.10 -5.49 25.43
N ARG A 246 9.10 -6.23 25.91
CA ARG A 246 8.94 -7.68 25.60
C ARG A 246 8.72 -7.96 24.11
N GLU A 247 7.95 -7.12 23.41
CA GLU A 247 7.69 -7.29 21.98
C GLU A 247 8.87 -6.84 21.13
N ILE A 248 9.60 -5.79 21.53
CA ILE A 248 10.87 -5.41 20.89
C ILE A 248 11.88 -6.55 20.98
N GLU A 249 12.05 -7.15 22.16
CA GLU A 249 12.92 -8.31 22.38
C GLU A 249 12.53 -9.51 21.50
N ALA A 250 11.22 -9.74 21.31
CA ALA A 250 10.72 -10.76 20.40
C ALA A 250 11.04 -10.44 18.93
N PHE A 251 10.79 -9.20 18.48
CA PHE A 251 11.03 -8.78 17.09
C PHE A 251 12.52 -8.78 16.73
N VAL A 252 13.41 -8.40 17.65
CA VAL A 252 14.86 -8.36 17.38
C VAL A 252 15.59 -9.64 17.77
N ALA A 253 14.90 -10.61 18.38
CA ALA A 253 15.43 -11.87 18.88
C ALA A 253 16.63 -11.73 19.85
N GLU A 254 16.68 -10.61 20.60
CA GLU A 254 17.79 -10.20 21.47
C GLU A 254 17.25 -9.45 22.69
N THR A 255 17.91 -9.58 23.84
CA THR A 255 17.57 -8.79 25.04
C THR A 255 17.77 -7.30 24.77
N ALA A 256 16.76 -6.49 25.09
CA ALA A 256 16.83 -5.05 24.92
C ALA A 256 17.61 -4.42 26.08
N PRO A 257 18.33 -3.31 25.84
CA PRO A 257 19.09 -2.63 26.89
C PRO A 257 18.21 -2.23 28.07
N ASP A 258 18.85 -2.03 29.23
CA ASP A 258 18.20 -1.40 30.37
C ASP A 258 18.19 0.12 30.16
N GLY A 259 17.03 0.74 30.37
CA GLY A 259 16.83 2.16 30.09
C GLY A 259 15.37 2.57 30.16
N SER A 260 15.08 3.78 29.67
CA SER A 260 13.72 4.25 29.47
C SER A 260 13.06 3.51 28.30
N LEU A 261 11.72 3.47 28.28
CA LEU A 261 10.99 2.85 27.17
C LEU A 261 11.35 3.49 25.81
N GLU A 262 11.62 4.79 25.76
CA GLU A 262 12.03 5.44 24.51
C GLU A 262 13.44 5.01 24.07
N SER A 263 14.40 4.86 24.99
CA SER A 263 15.73 4.32 24.64
C SER A 263 15.67 2.88 24.12
N ILE A 264 14.68 2.09 24.56
CA ILE A 264 14.43 0.73 24.07
C ILE A 264 13.77 0.76 22.68
N ARG A 265 12.95 1.76 22.38
CA ARG A 265 12.37 1.98 21.03
C ARG A 265 13.41 2.49 20.04
N ASP A 266 14.33 3.35 20.47
CA ASP A 266 15.46 3.77 19.64
C ASP A 266 16.40 2.60 19.32
N PHE A 267 16.62 1.69 20.28
CA PHE A 267 17.28 0.41 20.03
C PHE A 267 16.52 -0.43 19.00
N ALA A 268 15.17 -0.50 19.07
CA ALA A 268 14.36 -1.19 18.06
C ALA A 268 14.54 -0.56 16.67
N ARG A 269 14.43 0.76 16.53
CA ARG A 269 14.67 1.50 15.27
C ARG A 269 16.05 1.16 14.69
N GLN A 270 17.11 1.25 15.51
CA GLN A 270 18.48 0.89 15.11
C GLN A 270 18.59 -0.56 14.62
N LYS A 271 17.95 -1.52 15.30
CA LYS A 271 17.95 -2.94 14.90
C LYS A 271 17.23 -3.15 13.58
N PHE A 272 16.02 -2.60 13.40
CA PHE A 272 15.27 -2.68 12.15
C PHE A 272 16.07 -2.10 10.97
N THR A 273 16.63 -0.90 11.11
CA THR A 273 17.53 -0.29 10.12
C THR A 273 18.78 -1.15 9.85
N SER A 274 19.38 -1.76 10.88
CA SER A 274 20.58 -2.62 10.69
C SER A 274 20.29 -3.90 9.89
N ALA A 275 19.05 -4.40 9.96
CA ALA A 275 18.61 -5.63 9.31
C ALA A 275 18.39 -5.50 7.79
N VAL A 276 18.30 -4.29 7.25
CA VAL A 276 18.01 -4.06 5.82
C VAL A 276 19.19 -4.49 4.95
N LEU A 277 18.89 -5.17 3.83
CA LEU A 277 19.84 -5.79 2.91
C LEU A 277 19.55 -5.40 1.45
N ASP A 278 20.58 -5.40 0.60
CA ASP A 278 20.39 -5.23 -0.85
C ASP A 278 19.89 -6.53 -1.53
N PHE A 279 18.91 -6.40 -2.43
CA PHE A 279 18.49 -7.50 -3.31
C PHE A 279 19.58 -7.84 -4.34
N THR A 280 19.89 -9.14 -4.49
CA THR A 280 20.81 -9.62 -5.54
C THR A 280 20.18 -9.54 -6.93
N PRO A 281 20.95 -9.53 -8.03
CA PRO A 281 20.39 -9.47 -9.39
C PRO A 281 19.37 -10.58 -9.69
N LYS A 282 19.59 -11.80 -9.17
CA LYS A 282 18.65 -12.92 -9.32
C LYS A 282 17.35 -12.70 -8.53
N GLU A 283 17.46 -12.22 -7.29
CA GLU A 283 16.29 -11.88 -6.46
C GLU A 283 15.45 -10.79 -7.13
N LYS A 284 16.09 -9.72 -7.63
CA LYS A 284 15.42 -8.66 -8.38
C LYS A 284 14.67 -9.20 -9.59
N GLN A 285 15.31 -10.04 -10.42
CA GLN A 285 14.68 -10.63 -11.59
C GLN A 285 13.50 -11.54 -11.23
N ALA A 286 13.65 -12.39 -10.20
CA ALA A 286 12.60 -13.31 -9.75
C ALA A 286 11.39 -12.59 -9.18
N LEU A 287 11.61 -11.55 -8.35
CA LEU A 287 10.54 -10.79 -7.70
C LEU A 287 9.80 -9.87 -8.66
N VAL A 288 10.52 -9.20 -9.59
CA VAL A 288 9.89 -8.40 -10.66
C VAL A 288 9.03 -9.29 -11.55
N TRP A 289 9.56 -10.45 -12.00
CA TRP A 289 8.79 -11.42 -12.79
C TRP A 289 7.54 -11.89 -12.04
N LEU A 290 7.68 -12.30 -10.77
CA LEU A 290 6.54 -12.83 -10.01
C LEU A 290 5.47 -11.75 -9.79
N THR A 291 5.87 -10.52 -9.52
CA THR A 291 4.96 -9.38 -9.37
C THR A 291 4.21 -9.07 -10.67
N GLN A 292 4.89 -9.14 -11.83
CA GLN A 292 4.25 -8.99 -13.14
C GLN A 292 3.21 -10.10 -13.40
N GLU A 293 3.53 -11.35 -13.06
CA GLU A 293 2.62 -12.48 -13.24
C GLU A 293 1.41 -12.39 -12.29
N VAL A 294 1.61 -11.98 -11.02
CA VAL A 294 0.53 -11.71 -10.06
C VAL A 294 -0.40 -10.61 -10.59
N ARG A 295 0.16 -9.47 -11.02
CA ARG A 295 -0.61 -8.36 -11.61
C ARG A 295 -1.41 -8.78 -12.83
N GLN A 296 -0.82 -9.56 -13.74
CA GLN A 296 -1.55 -10.11 -14.90
C GLN A 296 -2.77 -10.95 -14.49
N GLU A 297 -2.66 -11.84 -13.49
CA GLU A 297 -3.82 -12.60 -13.03
C GLU A 297 -4.86 -11.69 -12.36
N LEU A 298 -4.44 -10.70 -11.56
CA LEU A 298 -5.35 -9.71 -10.96
C LEU A 298 -6.12 -8.90 -12.02
N THR A 299 -5.43 -8.39 -13.05
CA THR A 299 -6.04 -7.64 -14.16
C THR A 299 -7.03 -8.51 -14.96
N LYS A 300 -6.68 -9.77 -15.29
CA LYS A 300 -7.60 -10.72 -15.96
C LYS A 300 -8.90 -10.95 -15.18
N HIS A 301 -8.84 -10.86 -13.85
CA HIS A 301 -9.98 -11.06 -12.94
C HIS A 301 -10.63 -9.76 -12.47
N ASN A 302 -10.34 -8.62 -13.12
CA ASN A 302 -10.90 -7.30 -12.82
C ASN A 302 -10.61 -6.81 -11.39
N ILE A 303 -9.51 -7.25 -10.77
CA ILE A 303 -9.01 -6.73 -9.48
C ILE A 303 -8.04 -5.58 -9.76
N GLY A 304 -8.55 -4.57 -10.46
CA GLY A 304 -7.77 -3.44 -10.95
C GLY A 304 -7.05 -2.68 -9.84
N LEU A 305 -7.73 -2.41 -8.72
CA LEU A 305 -7.20 -1.60 -7.63
C LEU A 305 -5.87 -2.16 -7.07
N MET A 306 -5.78 -3.49 -6.90
CA MET A 306 -4.55 -4.16 -6.46
C MET A 306 -3.54 -4.35 -7.60
N ALA A 307 -3.99 -4.59 -8.84
CA ALA A 307 -3.10 -4.75 -9.98
C ALA A 307 -2.31 -3.46 -10.28
N GLY A 308 -2.96 -2.30 -10.14
CA GLY A 308 -2.37 -0.98 -10.34
C GLY A 308 -1.65 -0.40 -9.12
N HIS A 309 -1.99 -0.85 -7.88
CA HIS A 309 -1.33 -0.40 -6.64
C HIS A 309 0.19 -0.60 -6.75
N PRO A 310 1.02 0.43 -6.45
CA PRO A 310 2.47 0.30 -6.50
C PRO A 310 3.00 -0.83 -5.60
N TRP A 311 4.02 -1.54 -6.09
CA TRP A 311 4.66 -2.65 -5.40
C TRP A 311 6.05 -2.20 -4.97
N ARG A 312 6.24 -1.91 -3.68
CA ARG A 312 7.49 -1.36 -3.14
C ARG A 312 8.06 -2.33 -2.13
N PHE A 313 9.29 -2.80 -2.33
CA PHE A 313 9.86 -3.91 -1.58
C PHE A 313 11.12 -3.54 -0.81
N ILE A 314 11.20 -3.97 0.45
CA ILE A 314 12.40 -3.90 1.30
C ILE A 314 12.84 -5.33 1.62
N LYS A 315 14.15 -5.62 1.48
CA LYS A 315 14.72 -6.90 1.96
C LYS A 315 15.32 -6.72 3.35
N VAL A 316 15.04 -7.65 4.24
CA VAL A 316 15.62 -7.71 5.59
C VAL A 316 16.29 -9.05 5.87
N ASP A 317 17.15 -9.09 6.89
CA ASP A 317 17.71 -10.32 7.43
C ASP A 317 16.61 -11.19 8.08
N SER A 318 16.83 -12.50 8.17
CA SER A 318 15.83 -13.49 8.61
C SER A 318 15.65 -13.59 10.12
N TRP A 319 16.47 -12.92 10.92
CA TRP A 319 16.24 -12.83 12.37
C TRP A 319 15.16 -11.80 12.72
N LEU A 320 15.02 -10.73 11.93
CA LEU A 320 14.07 -9.66 12.19
C LEU A 320 12.63 -10.18 12.09
N CYS A 321 11.82 -9.87 13.10
CA CYS A 321 10.44 -10.33 13.23
C CYS A 321 10.28 -11.86 13.08
N GLY A 322 11.31 -12.64 13.43
CA GLY A 322 11.33 -14.10 13.23
C GLY A 322 11.34 -14.53 11.75
N GLY A 323 11.67 -13.62 10.85
CA GLY A 323 11.73 -13.84 9.42
C GLY A 323 10.37 -13.78 8.69
N PHE A 324 9.29 -13.39 9.37
CA PHE A 324 7.98 -13.21 8.74
C PHE A 324 7.96 -12.07 7.71
N ALA A 325 7.20 -12.28 6.63
CA ALA A 325 6.77 -11.17 5.78
C ALA A 325 5.77 -10.31 6.56
N HIS A 326 5.77 -9.02 6.26
CA HIS A 326 4.87 -8.01 6.83
C HIS A 326 5.00 -6.73 6.01
N THR A 327 4.25 -5.69 6.39
CA THR A 327 4.30 -4.38 5.74
C THR A 327 4.56 -3.22 6.70
N ARG A 328 5.02 -2.09 6.15
CA ARG A 328 5.22 -0.80 6.82
C ARG A 328 4.96 0.31 5.81
N GLY A 329 4.09 1.27 6.12
CA GLY A 329 3.66 2.27 5.14
C GLY A 329 3.12 1.61 3.85
N THR A 330 3.67 1.99 2.70
CA THR A 330 3.37 1.37 1.39
C THR A 330 4.27 0.17 1.04
N TYR A 331 5.18 -0.24 1.92
CA TYR A 331 6.26 -1.19 1.64
C TYR A 331 5.93 -2.61 2.11
N ILE A 332 6.21 -3.60 1.25
CA ILE A 332 6.26 -5.02 1.59
C ILE A 332 7.68 -5.38 2.03
N ILE A 333 7.80 -5.93 3.24
CA ILE A 333 9.07 -6.34 3.85
C ILE A 333 9.22 -7.85 3.71
N LEU A 334 10.26 -8.29 2.99
CA LEU A 334 10.56 -9.71 2.77
C LEU A 334 11.92 -10.07 3.37
N SER A 335 11.95 -11.10 4.20
CA SER A 335 13.21 -11.61 4.76
C SER A 335 14.07 -12.35 3.73
N GLN A 336 15.38 -12.46 3.98
CA GLN A 336 16.30 -13.25 3.14
C GLN A 336 15.81 -14.69 2.96
N HIS A 337 15.20 -15.31 3.98
CA HIS A 337 14.59 -16.64 3.88
C HIS A 337 13.51 -16.72 2.78
N HIS A 338 12.69 -15.68 2.62
CA HIS A 338 11.73 -15.59 1.52
C HIS A 338 12.45 -15.49 0.16
N MET A 339 13.50 -14.66 0.08
CA MET A 339 14.29 -14.49 -1.15
C MET A 339 15.05 -15.75 -1.56
N ASP A 340 15.57 -16.52 -0.62
CA ASP A 340 16.17 -17.84 -0.85
C ASP A 340 15.10 -18.81 -1.40
N SER A 341 13.96 -18.88 -0.71
CA SER A 341 12.83 -19.74 -1.07
C SER A 341 12.22 -19.42 -2.45
N LEU A 342 12.19 -18.13 -2.83
CA LEU A 342 11.83 -17.67 -4.17
C LEU A 342 12.92 -18.07 -5.18
N SER A 343 14.18 -17.77 -4.88
CA SER A 343 15.33 -18.03 -5.77
C SER A 343 15.58 -19.51 -6.04
N THR A 344 15.21 -20.41 -5.13
CA THR A 344 15.26 -21.87 -5.36
C THR A 344 14.13 -22.36 -6.25
N ARG A 345 12.93 -21.76 -6.16
CA ARG A 345 11.74 -22.18 -6.92
C ARG A 345 11.61 -21.52 -8.29
N TRP A 346 12.20 -20.34 -8.47
CA TRP A 346 12.13 -19.56 -9.70
C TRP A 346 13.28 -19.89 -10.67
N SER A 347 12.94 -20.07 -11.94
CA SER A 347 13.86 -20.11 -13.08
C SER A 347 13.15 -19.62 -14.35
N ILE A 348 13.92 -19.15 -15.33
CA ILE A 348 13.40 -18.69 -16.63
C ILE A 348 12.75 -19.84 -17.42
N GLU A 349 13.23 -21.08 -17.23
CA GLU A 349 12.80 -22.28 -17.95
C GLU A 349 11.79 -23.13 -17.14
N MET A 350 11.06 -22.52 -16.20
CA MET A 350 10.11 -23.25 -15.35
C MET A 350 8.95 -23.87 -16.15
N THR A 351 8.50 -25.06 -15.76
CA THR A 351 7.29 -25.67 -16.35
C THR A 351 6.03 -24.91 -15.93
N LYS A 352 4.92 -25.14 -16.65
CA LYS A 352 3.62 -24.54 -16.31
C LYS A 352 3.17 -24.90 -14.88
N GLU A 353 3.44 -26.13 -14.44
CA GLU A 353 3.11 -26.64 -13.12
C GLU A 353 3.96 -25.96 -12.04
N ALA A 354 5.26 -25.75 -12.31
CA ALA A 354 6.15 -25.00 -11.42
C ALA A 354 5.72 -23.52 -11.31
N ARG A 355 5.33 -22.89 -12.43
CA ARG A 355 4.72 -21.54 -12.45
C ARG A 355 3.45 -21.46 -11.61
N GLU A 356 2.51 -22.39 -11.83
CA GLU A 356 1.24 -22.45 -11.09
C GLU A 356 1.48 -22.67 -9.59
N ALA A 357 2.42 -23.54 -9.21
CA ALA A 357 2.80 -23.77 -7.82
C ALA A 357 3.49 -22.55 -7.16
N LEU A 358 4.36 -21.85 -7.90
CA LEU A 358 5.04 -20.65 -7.41
C LEU A 358 4.04 -19.49 -7.21
N LEU A 359 3.11 -19.28 -8.13
CA LEU A 359 2.03 -18.30 -8.00
C LEU A 359 1.08 -18.64 -6.83
N LYS A 360 0.63 -19.90 -6.71
CA LYS A 360 -0.23 -20.33 -5.59
C LYS A 360 0.44 -20.29 -4.21
N GLY A 361 1.77 -20.36 -4.18
CA GLY A 361 2.57 -20.26 -2.96
C GLY A 361 3.03 -18.84 -2.66
N PHE A 362 4.02 -18.35 -3.42
CA PHE A 362 4.65 -17.05 -3.17
C PHE A 362 3.82 -15.89 -3.76
N GLY A 363 3.13 -16.08 -4.89
CA GLY A 363 2.19 -15.07 -5.40
C GLY A 363 1.03 -14.80 -4.44
N ALA A 364 0.50 -15.85 -3.81
CA ALA A 364 -0.51 -15.75 -2.75
C ALA A 364 0.02 -15.08 -1.46
N LEU A 365 1.31 -15.17 -1.16
CA LEU A 365 1.94 -14.36 -0.12
C LEU A 365 2.00 -12.89 -0.55
N LEU A 366 2.45 -12.59 -1.77
CA LEU A 366 2.56 -11.20 -2.24
C LEU A 366 1.22 -10.46 -2.24
N VAL A 367 0.11 -11.10 -2.62
CA VAL A 367 -1.22 -10.47 -2.57
C VAL A 367 -1.81 -10.37 -1.14
N HIS A 368 -1.29 -11.14 -0.18
CA HIS A 368 -1.59 -10.98 1.24
C HIS A 368 -0.98 -9.68 1.74
N GLU A 369 0.34 -9.52 1.59
CA GLU A 369 1.07 -8.30 1.97
C GLU A 369 0.54 -7.06 1.24
N GLN A 370 0.28 -7.16 -0.08
CA GLN A 370 -0.26 -6.04 -0.86
C GLN A 370 -1.67 -5.63 -0.39
N MET A 371 -2.44 -6.54 0.23
CA MET A 371 -3.72 -6.19 0.84
C MET A 371 -3.53 -5.28 2.06
N HIS A 372 -2.48 -5.48 2.87
CA HIS A 372 -2.16 -4.59 3.99
C HIS A 372 -1.69 -3.20 3.53
N SER A 373 -0.93 -3.12 2.44
CA SER A 373 -0.60 -1.85 1.79
C SER A 373 -1.86 -1.12 1.28
N LEU A 374 -2.82 -1.84 0.67
CA LEU A 374 -4.12 -1.28 0.29
C LEU A 374 -4.98 -0.84 1.49
N GLN A 375 -4.92 -1.56 2.61
CA GLN A 375 -5.68 -1.22 3.82
C GLN A 375 -5.25 0.12 4.43
N ARG A 376 -3.95 0.47 4.33
CA ARG A 376 -3.44 1.79 4.72
C ARG A 376 -3.73 2.87 3.68
N SER A 377 -3.80 2.48 2.41
CA SER A 377 -4.07 3.39 1.28
C SER A 377 -5.56 3.75 1.14
N PHE A 378 -6.47 2.89 1.60
CA PHE A 378 -7.93 3.06 1.52
C PHE A 378 -8.67 2.62 2.79
N PRO A 379 -8.33 3.15 3.98
CA PRO A 379 -8.84 2.67 5.26
C PRO A 379 -10.38 2.64 5.36
N GLU A 380 -11.10 3.59 4.76
CA GLU A 380 -12.57 3.65 4.83
C GLU A 380 -13.24 2.58 3.95
N LYS A 381 -12.60 2.14 2.85
CA LYS A 381 -13.09 0.99 2.06
C LYS A 381 -13.13 -0.28 2.92
N PHE A 382 -12.11 -0.50 3.74
CA PHE A 382 -12.02 -1.67 4.64
C PHE A 382 -12.81 -1.47 5.93
N ALA A 383 -12.88 -0.27 6.49
CA ALA A 383 -13.75 0.02 7.62
C ALA A 383 -15.22 -0.33 7.30
N ARG A 384 -15.68 0.00 6.07
CA ARG A 384 -17.02 -0.40 5.57
C ARG A 384 -17.19 -1.92 5.44
N LEU A 385 -16.17 -2.68 5.01
CA LEU A 385 -16.22 -4.15 5.04
C LEU A 385 -16.40 -4.66 6.47
N ASN A 386 -15.51 -4.20 7.36
CA ASN A 386 -15.45 -4.66 8.75
C ASN A 386 -16.76 -4.36 9.50
N GLN A 387 -17.30 -3.16 9.36
CA GLN A 387 -18.54 -2.72 10.02
C GLN A 387 -19.79 -3.28 9.34
N THR A 388 -20.00 -2.98 8.06
CA THR A 388 -21.29 -3.21 7.39
C THR A 388 -21.46 -4.64 6.90
N SER A 389 -20.39 -5.26 6.38
CA SER A 389 -20.44 -6.62 5.83
C SER A 389 -20.17 -7.71 6.88
N TRP A 390 -19.35 -7.39 7.88
CA TRP A 390 -18.93 -8.37 8.90
C TRP A 390 -19.42 -8.07 10.33
N GLY A 391 -19.88 -6.86 10.64
CA GLY A 391 -20.50 -6.54 11.94
C GLY A 391 -19.53 -6.24 13.07
N PHE A 392 -18.26 -5.96 12.77
CA PHE A 392 -17.31 -5.49 13.78
C PHE A 392 -17.63 -4.06 14.22
N HIS A 393 -17.39 -3.77 15.49
CA HIS A 393 -17.59 -2.47 16.09
C HIS A 393 -16.24 -1.78 16.32
N LYS A 394 -16.04 -0.57 15.78
CA LYS A 394 -14.80 0.19 15.93
C LYS A 394 -14.83 1.01 17.22
N ALA A 395 -13.89 0.77 18.13
CA ALA A 395 -13.84 1.40 19.45
C ALA A 395 -12.42 1.44 20.04
N HIS A 396 -12.14 2.48 20.84
CA HIS A 396 -10.95 2.52 21.69
C HIS A 396 -11.23 1.81 23.03
N VAL A 397 -10.52 0.71 23.29
CA VAL A 397 -10.51 0.03 24.60
C VAL A 397 -9.47 0.70 25.50
N GLU A 398 -9.88 1.08 26.71
CA GLU A 398 -8.98 1.65 27.72
C GLU A 398 -7.83 0.66 28.03
N PRO A 399 -6.58 1.14 28.17
CA PRO A 399 -5.42 0.28 28.33
C PRO A 399 -5.43 -0.48 29.66
N GLU A 400 -5.05 -1.74 29.61
CA GLU A 400 -4.83 -2.61 30.77
C GLU A 400 -3.37 -3.06 30.79
N GLU A 401 -2.66 -2.80 31.89
CA GLU A 401 -1.21 -3.00 32.01
C GLU A 401 -0.75 -4.40 31.57
N TYR A 402 -1.47 -5.45 31.98
CA TYR A 402 -1.18 -6.83 31.57
C TYR A 402 -1.26 -7.01 30.04
N ILE A 403 -2.21 -6.38 29.36
CA ILE A 403 -2.34 -6.47 27.90
C ILE A 403 -1.24 -5.63 27.25
N THR A 404 -1.05 -4.38 27.71
CA THR A 404 -0.02 -3.48 27.17
C THR A 404 1.37 -4.10 27.25
N LEU A 405 1.79 -4.64 28.39
CA LEU A 405 3.14 -5.19 28.57
C LEU A 405 3.41 -6.50 27.82
N ASN A 406 2.35 -7.25 27.49
CA ASN A 406 2.46 -8.61 26.97
C ASN A 406 1.90 -8.79 25.55
N GLN A 407 1.25 -7.80 24.96
CA GLN A 407 0.79 -7.87 23.58
C GLN A 407 1.96 -8.03 22.60
N VAL A 408 1.64 -8.55 21.41
CA VAL A 408 2.45 -8.37 20.21
C VAL A 408 1.68 -7.43 19.30
N SER A 409 2.22 -6.26 18.98
CA SER A 409 1.67 -5.41 17.94
C SER A 409 1.91 -6.05 16.57
N ASN A 410 0.82 -6.51 15.93
CA ASN A 410 0.86 -6.94 14.55
C ASN A 410 1.35 -5.75 13.67
N PRO A 411 2.46 -5.87 12.92
CA PRO A 411 2.95 -4.81 12.03
C PRO A 411 1.95 -4.43 10.92
N ASP A 412 1.10 -5.36 10.51
CA ASP A 412 0.10 -5.24 9.44
C ASP A 412 -1.27 -4.72 9.93
N ALA A 413 -1.48 -4.78 11.25
CA ALA A 413 -2.67 -4.27 11.92
C ALA A 413 -2.36 -3.74 13.34
N PRO A 414 -1.56 -2.67 13.51
CA PRO A 414 -1.08 -2.23 14.82
C PRO A 414 -2.13 -1.46 15.64
N GLN A 415 -3.33 -1.22 15.11
CA GLN A 415 -4.44 -0.58 15.81
C GLN A 415 -5.45 -1.63 16.29
N ALA A 416 -5.42 -1.94 17.59
CA ALA A 416 -6.33 -2.91 18.21
C ALA A 416 -7.74 -2.33 18.49
N GLU A 417 -8.38 -1.79 17.45
CA GLU A 417 -9.61 -0.98 17.53
C GLU A 417 -10.91 -1.74 17.21
N TRP A 418 -10.84 -3.00 16.80
CA TRP A 418 -11.99 -3.78 16.34
C TRP A 418 -12.52 -4.72 17.42
N LEU A 419 -13.80 -4.55 17.75
CA LEU A 419 -14.55 -5.35 18.71
C LEU A 419 -15.60 -6.21 18.00
N ILE A 420 -15.87 -7.39 18.56
CA ILE A 420 -16.90 -8.32 18.10
C ILE A 420 -18.09 -8.22 19.05
N PRO A 421 -19.26 -7.70 18.64
CA PRO A 421 -20.43 -7.60 19.52
C PRO A 421 -20.92 -8.95 20.05
N ASP A 422 -21.38 -9.01 21.31
CA ASP A 422 -22.08 -10.18 21.85
C ASP A 422 -23.54 -10.17 21.34
N PRO A 423 -23.99 -11.17 20.55
CA PRO A 423 -25.33 -11.17 19.97
C PRO A 423 -26.45 -11.32 21.00
N GLY A 424 -26.13 -11.72 22.25
CA GLY A 424 -27.09 -11.91 23.33
C GLY A 424 -27.09 -10.80 24.37
N LYS A 425 -26.22 -9.77 24.25
CA LYS A 425 -26.06 -8.73 25.29
C LYS A 425 -25.65 -7.38 24.72
N ASP A 426 -26.54 -6.40 24.89
CA ASP A 426 -26.21 -5.00 24.69
C ASP A 426 -25.00 -4.58 25.53
N ASN A 427 -24.16 -3.70 24.98
CA ASN A 427 -22.97 -3.15 25.63
C ASN A 427 -21.86 -4.16 26.01
N GLN A 428 -21.96 -5.44 25.61
CA GLN A 428 -20.88 -6.42 25.77
C GLN A 428 -20.25 -6.79 24.41
N TYR A 429 -18.93 -6.92 24.40
CA TYR A 429 -18.13 -7.21 23.22
C TYR A 429 -17.01 -8.18 23.56
N TYR A 430 -16.37 -8.72 22.52
CA TYR A 430 -15.18 -9.55 22.58
C TYR A 430 -14.03 -8.87 21.82
N TRP A 431 -12.82 -8.95 22.36
CA TRP A 431 -11.62 -8.32 21.81
C TRP A 431 -10.49 -9.36 21.78
N ILE A 432 -10.05 -9.74 20.57
CA ILE A 432 -9.03 -10.77 20.39
C ILE A 432 -7.66 -10.11 20.35
N ARG A 433 -6.70 -10.59 21.15
CA ARG A 433 -5.32 -10.10 21.18
C ARG A 433 -4.31 -11.25 21.20
N THR A 434 -3.29 -11.16 20.36
CA THR A 434 -2.07 -11.98 20.45
C THR A 434 -1.16 -11.45 21.56
N LEU A 435 -0.80 -12.32 22.50
CA LEU A 435 0.09 -12.03 23.63
C LEU A 435 1.32 -12.94 23.65
N LEU A 436 2.39 -12.49 24.28
CA LEU A 436 3.59 -13.25 24.60
C LEU A 436 3.37 -14.05 25.90
N LYS A 437 3.50 -15.37 25.79
CA LYS A 437 3.49 -16.29 26.94
C LYS A 437 4.49 -15.84 28.02
N PRO A 438 4.22 -16.10 29.32
CA PRO A 438 5.21 -15.86 30.38
C PRO A 438 6.51 -16.66 30.11
N THR A 439 7.65 -15.99 30.16
CA THR A 439 8.99 -16.58 29.98
C THR A 439 10.04 -15.66 30.59
N ASP A 440 11.06 -16.23 31.22
CA ASP A 440 12.24 -15.51 31.73
C ASP A 440 13.33 -15.32 30.66
N ALA A 441 13.19 -16.01 29.51
CA ALA A 441 14.06 -15.87 28.34
C ALA A 441 13.41 -14.98 27.27
N VAL A 442 14.23 -14.43 26.36
CA VAL A 442 13.80 -13.66 25.17
C VAL A 442 12.67 -14.44 24.45
N PRO A 443 11.46 -13.85 24.29
CA PRO A 443 10.35 -14.53 23.65
C PRO A 443 10.64 -14.80 22.17
N ARG A 444 10.20 -15.93 21.63
CA ARG A 444 10.37 -16.24 20.19
C ARG A 444 9.09 -16.01 19.41
N MET A 445 9.22 -15.21 18.35
CA MET A 445 8.19 -14.94 17.35
C MET A 445 7.45 -16.21 16.90
N GLY A 446 6.12 -16.13 16.82
CA GLY A 446 5.21 -17.22 16.45
C GLY A 446 5.10 -18.36 17.47
N LYS A 447 6.21 -18.83 18.05
CA LYS A 447 6.21 -19.96 18.98
C LYS A 447 5.67 -19.60 20.36
N ASP A 448 6.12 -18.47 20.90
CA ASP A 448 5.80 -18.05 22.26
C ASP A 448 4.56 -17.12 22.29
N PHE A 449 3.78 -17.09 21.20
CA PHE A 449 2.50 -16.39 21.06
C PHE A 449 1.34 -17.19 21.65
N THR A 450 0.33 -16.50 22.19
CA THR A 450 -0.97 -17.04 22.60
C THR A 450 -2.08 -16.03 22.30
N ASP A 451 -3.12 -16.47 21.59
CA ASP A 451 -4.25 -15.60 21.27
C ASP A 451 -5.33 -15.75 22.34
N GLN A 452 -5.78 -14.62 22.90
CA GLN A 452 -6.81 -14.56 23.93
C GLN A 452 -7.96 -13.65 23.52
N VAL A 453 -9.17 -14.08 23.85
CA VAL A 453 -10.41 -13.30 23.74
C VAL A 453 -10.69 -12.64 25.08
N PHE A 454 -10.65 -11.32 25.13
CA PHE A 454 -11.04 -10.52 26.29
C PHE A 454 -12.51 -10.13 26.21
N THR A 455 -13.23 -10.22 27.34
CA THR A 455 -14.58 -9.66 27.45
C THR A 455 -14.49 -8.16 27.69
N VAL A 456 -15.11 -7.35 26.83
CA VAL A 456 -15.14 -5.89 26.94
C VAL A 456 -16.58 -5.42 27.23
N THR A 457 -16.73 -4.40 28.06
CA THR A 457 -18.02 -3.76 28.33
C THR A 457 -17.96 -2.26 28.12
N LEU A 458 -19.01 -1.69 27.53
CA LEU A 458 -19.22 -0.24 27.46
C LEU A 458 -19.83 0.26 28.77
N GLN A 459 -19.11 1.11 29.49
CA GLN A 459 -19.52 1.74 30.76
C GLN A 459 -19.05 3.20 30.77
N ASP A 460 -19.93 4.14 31.13
CA ASP A 460 -19.63 5.58 31.15
C ASP A 460 -19.01 6.10 29.83
N ASN A 461 -19.56 5.65 28.70
CA ASN A 461 -19.06 5.90 27.33
C ASN A 461 -17.59 5.46 27.08
N LYS A 462 -17.03 4.57 27.91
CA LYS A 462 -15.70 3.98 27.77
C LYS A 462 -15.78 2.46 27.61
N TYR A 463 -15.00 1.90 26.69
CA TYR A 463 -14.85 0.45 26.53
C TYR A 463 -13.75 -0.03 27.47
N ARG A 464 -14.08 -0.94 28.38
CA ARG A 464 -13.13 -1.47 29.38
C ARG A 464 -13.13 -2.99 29.33
N VAL A 465 -11.96 -3.60 29.49
CA VAL A 465 -11.87 -5.05 29.71
C VAL A 465 -12.51 -5.38 31.06
N LYS A 466 -13.43 -6.34 31.05
CA LYS A 466 -14.16 -6.76 32.24
C LYS A 466 -13.24 -7.53 33.18
N LYS A 467 -13.40 -7.30 34.49
CA LYS A 467 -12.68 -8.01 35.55
C LYS A 467 -13.63 -8.89 36.37
N ASP A 468 -13.11 -9.98 36.93
CA ASP A 468 -13.83 -10.87 37.84
C ASP A 468 -13.86 -10.31 39.28
N SER A 469 -14.40 -11.07 40.23
CA SER A 469 -14.44 -10.68 41.65
C SER A 469 -13.07 -10.57 42.31
N ASN A 470 -12.02 -11.11 41.69
CA ASN A 470 -10.64 -11.07 42.16
C ASN A 470 -9.80 -10.02 41.41
N SER A 471 -10.44 -9.15 40.61
CA SER A 471 -9.82 -8.17 39.71
C SER A 471 -8.98 -8.76 38.56
N VAL A 472 -9.14 -10.05 38.26
CA VAL A 472 -8.50 -10.73 37.12
C VAL A 472 -9.26 -10.40 35.85
N LEU A 473 -8.55 -10.12 34.75
CA LEU A 473 -9.16 -9.86 33.43
C LEU A 473 -9.95 -11.09 32.96
N GLN A 474 -11.20 -10.89 32.56
CA GLN A 474 -12.05 -11.96 32.03
C GLN A 474 -11.64 -12.27 30.57
N SER A 475 -10.79 -13.28 30.40
CA SER A 475 -10.40 -13.81 29.08
C SER A 475 -10.53 -15.33 28.95
N PHE A 476 -10.51 -15.80 27.71
CA PHE A 476 -10.47 -17.22 27.35
C PHE A 476 -9.65 -17.44 26.05
N PRO A 477 -9.15 -18.65 25.77
CA PRO A 477 -8.44 -18.95 24.53
C PRO A 477 -9.33 -18.78 23.29
N VAL A 478 -8.74 -18.37 22.15
CA VAL A 478 -9.48 -18.27 20.88
C VAL A 478 -10.05 -19.61 20.39
N THR A 479 -9.42 -20.74 20.76
CA THR A 479 -9.94 -22.10 20.50
C THR A 479 -11.32 -22.35 21.10
N ASP A 480 -11.67 -21.60 22.16
CA ASP A 480 -12.92 -21.75 22.89
C ASP A 480 -13.98 -20.75 22.36
N PHE A 481 -13.72 -20.12 21.20
CA PHE A 481 -14.60 -19.17 20.52
C PHE A 481 -15.14 -19.63 19.14
N PRO A 482 -15.53 -20.91 18.93
CA PRO A 482 -15.92 -21.43 17.61
C PRO A 482 -17.13 -20.72 17.00
N TRP A 483 -18.00 -20.11 17.82
CA TRP A 483 -19.12 -19.30 17.33
C TRP A 483 -18.67 -18.13 16.42
N PHE A 484 -17.49 -17.55 16.68
CA PHE A 484 -16.93 -16.50 15.86
C PHE A 484 -15.99 -17.06 14.78
N THR A 485 -15.07 -17.95 15.15
CA THR A 485 -14.03 -18.42 14.22
C THR A 485 -14.62 -19.20 13.04
N ASP A 486 -15.68 -19.98 13.27
CA ASP A 486 -16.34 -20.76 12.21
C ASP A 486 -17.13 -19.88 11.21
N GLN A 487 -17.23 -18.56 11.44
CA GLN A 487 -17.85 -17.63 10.49
C GLN A 487 -16.95 -17.29 9.30
N PHE A 488 -15.67 -17.69 9.34
CA PHE A 488 -14.69 -17.41 8.29
C PHE A 488 -14.04 -18.72 7.81
N PRO A 489 -13.72 -18.86 6.51
CA PRO A 489 -13.09 -20.07 5.95
C PRO A 489 -11.57 -20.12 6.22
N VAL A 490 -11.03 -19.15 6.97
CA VAL A 490 -9.60 -19.00 7.28
C VAL A 490 -9.37 -19.14 8.77
N SER A 491 -8.36 -19.92 9.15
CA SER A 491 -8.02 -20.23 10.55
C SER A 491 -6.80 -19.45 11.09
N ARG A 492 -6.27 -18.51 10.30
CA ARG A 492 -5.15 -17.62 10.63
C ARG A 492 -5.61 -16.17 10.54
N GLY A 493 -4.97 -15.29 11.30
CA GLY A 493 -5.30 -13.85 11.25
C GLY A 493 -6.69 -13.53 11.79
N ILE A 494 -7.28 -14.40 12.61
CA ILE A 494 -8.62 -14.24 13.17
C ILE A 494 -8.69 -13.23 14.33
N ASP A 495 -7.54 -12.69 14.73
CA ASP A 495 -7.39 -11.65 15.75
C ASP A 495 -7.80 -10.25 15.26
N HIS A 496 -7.77 -10.00 13.93
CA HIS A 496 -8.07 -8.69 13.37
C HIS A 496 -8.80 -8.78 12.02
N PRO A 497 -9.86 -8.00 11.73
CA PRO A 497 -10.61 -8.16 10.48
C PRO A 497 -9.78 -7.88 9.21
N ASN A 498 -8.82 -6.96 9.27
CA ASN A 498 -7.91 -6.72 8.14
C ASN A 498 -7.04 -7.93 7.79
N GLU A 499 -6.62 -8.72 8.79
CA GLU A 499 -5.89 -9.99 8.60
C GLU A 499 -6.80 -11.04 7.94
N ILE A 500 -8.02 -11.20 8.46
CA ILE A 500 -9.05 -12.06 7.86
C ILE A 500 -9.23 -11.73 6.36
N ALA A 501 -9.34 -10.43 6.02
CA ALA A 501 -9.47 -9.98 4.64
C ALA A 501 -8.24 -10.32 3.78
N ALA A 502 -7.02 -10.16 4.30
CA ALA A 502 -5.80 -10.50 3.59
C ALA A 502 -5.64 -12.02 3.38
N TYR A 503 -5.94 -12.85 4.38
CA TYR A 503 -5.94 -14.31 4.23
C TYR A 503 -7.04 -14.79 3.26
N MET A 504 -8.26 -14.27 3.38
CA MET A 504 -9.35 -14.61 2.46
C MET A 504 -9.03 -14.19 1.01
N PHE A 505 -8.38 -13.04 0.81
CA PHE A 505 -7.94 -12.64 -0.53
C PHE A 505 -6.81 -13.52 -1.07
N ALA A 506 -5.86 -13.94 -0.24
CA ALA A 506 -4.80 -14.86 -0.63
C ALA A 506 -5.34 -16.23 -1.09
N GLU A 507 -6.34 -16.79 -0.39
CA GLU A 507 -7.04 -18.00 -0.85
C GLU A 507 -7.83 -17.72 -2.13
N LYS A 508 -8.51 -16.57 -2.24
CA LYS A 508 -9.23 -16.18 -3.45
C LYS A 508 -8.30 -16.09 -4.66
N PHE A 509 -7.10 -15.51 -4.50
CA PHE A 509 -6.09 -15.40 -5.55
C PHE A 509 -5.64 -16.77 -6.07
N LYS A 510 -5.47 -17.79 -5.19
CA LYS A 510 -5.15 -19.16 -5.63
C LYS A 510 -6.21 -19.76 -6.56
N THR A 511 -7.47 -19.32 -6.46
CA THR A 511 -8.56 -19.73 -7.37
C THR A 511 -8.41 -19.12 -8.77
N TYR A 512 -7.84 -17.92 -8.91
CA TYR A 512 -7.55 -17.29 -10.20
C TYR A 512 -6.43 -18.03 -10.95
N VAL A 513 -5.38 -18.44 -10.24
CA VAL A 513 -4.25 -19.20 -10.81
C VAL A 513 -4.66 -20.64 -11.22
N ALA A 514 -5.74 -21.19 -10.64
CA ALA A 514 -6.13 -22.58 -10.84
C ALA A 514 -6.78 -22.84 -12.21
N SER A 515 -6.13 -23.66 -13.03
CA SER A 515 -6.65 -24.08 -14.35
C SER A 515 -7.83 -25.08 -14.30
N ARG A 516 -8.28 -25.47 -13.10
CA ARG A 516 -9.45 -26.33 -12.84
C ARG A 516 -10.35 -25.60 -11.86
N LYS A 517 -11.68 -25.79 -11.99
CA LYS A 517 -12.68 -25.28 -11.04
C LYS A 517 -12.19 -25.50 -9.61
N SER A 518 -11.94 -24.40 -8.90
CA SER A 518 -11.48 -24.45 -7.51
C SER A 518 -12.53 -25.12 -6.64
N GLU A 519 -12.07 -25.74 -5.55
CA GLU A 519 -12.91 -25.86 -4.36
C GLU A 519 -13.31 -24.43 -3.98
N ASP A 520 -14.62 -24.17 -3.93
CA ASP A 520 -15.12 -22.83 -3.64
C ASP A 520 -14.94 -22.53 -2.15
N MET A 521 -14.56 -21.29 -1.82
CA MET A 521 -14.45 -20.83 -0.43
C MET A 521 -15.81 -20.87 0.30
N SER A 522 -16.91 -20.99 -0.46
CA SER A 522 -18.29 -21.10 0.04
C SER A 522 -18.70 -22.51 0.52
N ASN A 523 -17.82 -23.51 0.46
CA ASN A 523 -18.19 -24.90 0.75
C ASN A 523 -18.47 -25.22 2.24
N GLU A 524 -18.11 -24.36 3.19
CA GLU A 524 -18.41 -24.57 4.62
C GLU A 524 -19.68 -23.83 5.07
N PRO A 525 -20.77 -24.52 5.49
CA PRO A 525 -22.06 -23.89 5.77
C PRO A 525 -22.07 -22.75 6.79
N LYS A 526 -21.11 -22.71 7.72
CA LYS A 526 -21.03 -21.69 8.78
C LYS A 526 -20.40 -20.37 8.31
N SER A 527 -19.56 -20.40 7.29
CA SER A 527 -18.82 -19.23 6.79
C SER A 527 -19.39 -18.63 5.49
N VAL A 528 -20.42 -19.26 4.90
CA VAL A 528 -21.04 -18.85 3.63
C VAL A 528 -21.41 -17.38 3.60
N GLU A 529 -22.02 -16.84 4.65
CA GLU A 529 -22.49 -15.45 4.68
C GLU A 529 -21.33 -14.45 4.62
N LYS A 530 -20.35 -14.55 5.53
CA LYS A 530 -19.20 -13.63 5.58
C LYS A 530 -18.32 -13.77 4.33
N THR A 531 -18.19 -15.00 3.80
CA THR A 531 -17.51 -15.28 2.52
C THR A 531 -18.23 -14.61 1.35
N ASN A 532 -19.54 -14.78 1.22
CA ASN A 532 -20.30 -14.15 0.12
C ASN A 532 -20.27 -12.62 0.22
N ASN A 533 -20.42 -12.06 1.42
CA ASN A 533 -20.31 -10.61 1.64
C ASN A 533 -18.92 -10.09 1.25
N PHE A 534 -17.84 -10.80 1.61
CA PHE A 534 -16.49 -10.46 1.22
C PHE A 534 -16.26 -10.53 -0.29
N LEU A 535 -16.68 -11.61 -0.96
CA LEU A 535 -16.53 -11.77 -2.40
C LEU A 535 -17.33 -10.72 -3.18
N LEU A 536 -18.51 -10.34 -2.69
CA LEU A 536 -19.33 -9.29 -3.26
C LEU A 536 -18.70 -7.90 -3.06
N TRP A 537 -18.11 -7.64 -1.90
CA TRP A 537 -17.32 -6.43 -1.63
C TRP A 537 -16.07 -6.36 -2.53
N VAL A 538 -15.32 -7.47 -2.70
CA VAL A 538 -14.15 -7.53 -3.61
C VAL A 538 -14.56 -7.13 -5.02
N ASN A 539 -15.61 -7.75 -5.58
CA ASN A 539 -16.07 -7.44 -6.94
C ASN A 539 -16.46 -5.95 -7.11
N GLN A 540 -17.04 -5.34 -6.08
CA GLN A 540 -17.49 -3.94 -6.09
C GLN A 540 -16.37 -2.92 -5.85
N GLN A 541 -15.43 -3.22 -4.94
CA GLN A 541 -14.49 -2.22 -4.39
C GLN A 541 -13.04 -2.38 -4.89
N MET A 542 -12.67 -3.57 -5.40
CA MET A 542 -11.34 -3.86 -5.94
C MET A 542 -11.25 -3.74 -7.46
N SER A 543 -12.37 -3.53 -8.15
CA SER A 543 -12.38 -3.13 -9.56
C SER A 543 -11.99 -1.65 -9.68
N TYR A 544 -11.18 -1.30 -10.69
CA TYR A 544 -10.99 0.11 -11.05
C TYR A 544 -12.33 0.62 -11.60
N GLN A 545 -12.94 1.60 -10.91
CA GLN A 545 -14.20 2.22 -11.35
C GLN A 545 -13.99 3.45 -12.25
N HIS A 546 -12.73 3.83 -12.50
CA HIS A 546 -12.37 5.00 -13.32
C HIS A 546 -11.33 4.62 -14.39
N LYS A 547 -11.81 4.60 -15.64
CA LYS A 547 -11.16 4.81 -16.95
C LYS A 547 -12.27 5.17 -17.95
#